data_AF-A0A538IBK5-F1
#
_entry.id   AF-A0A538IBK5-F1
#
_cell.length_a   1.000
_cell.length_b   1.000
_cell.length_c   1.000
_cell.angle_alpha   90.00
_cell.angle_beta   90.00
_cell.angle_gamma   90.00
#
_symmetry.space_group_name_H-M   'P 1'
#
loop_
_entity.id
_entity.type
_entity.pdbx_description
1 polymer ?
#
loop_
_entity_poly.entity_id
_entity_poly.type
_entity_poly.pdbx_seq_one_letter_code
_entity_poly.pdbx_strand_id
1 'polypeptide(L)'
;MRESEASAYVRTLAALLGAPVAFAAVLFETAIHDVIHLVWDEVPDALGWSEPAWWYVVLVPALAGVLVAAAIRLPGHGGHVPLVRSTAFPDVLSAASSMRSNATALMS
;
A
#
# COMPACT_ATOMS: atom_id res chain seq x y z
N MET A 1 -10.12 24.78 -25.95
CA MET A 1 -10.59 25.31 -24.65
C MET A 1 -11.17 24.24 -23.72
N ARG A 2 -11.98 23.26 -24.17
CA ARG A 2 -12.59 22.26 -23.26
C ARG A 2 -11.61 21.26 -22.60
N GLU A 3 -10.50 20.91 -23.25
CA GLU A 3 -9.57 19.89 -22.74
C GLU A 3 -8.64 20.39 -21.62
N SER A 4 -8.31 21.68 -21.60
CA SER A 4 -7.49 22.30 -20.54
C SER A 4 -8.26 22.39 -19.22
N GLU A 5 -9.56 22.68 -19.29
CA GLU A 5 -10.43 22.73 -18.11
C GLU A 5 -10.71 21.34 -17.53
N ALA A 6 -10.91 20.34 -18.40
CA ALA A 6 -11.05 18.94 -17.97
C ALA A 6 -9.78 18.43 -17.24
N SER A 7 -8.59 18.75 -17.77
CA SER A 7 -7.32 18.39 -17.13
C SER A 7 -7.09 19.11 -15.80
N ALA A 8 -7.49 20.38 -15.71
CA ALA A 8 -7.42 21.15 -14.47
C ALA A 8 -8.35 20.55 -13.39
N TYR A 9 -9.57 20.16 -13.78
CA TYR A 9 -10.56 19.56 -12.89
C TYR A 9 -10.06 18.25 -12.24
N VAL A 10 -9.50 17.34 -13.04
CA VAL A 10 -8.96 16.06 -12.54
C VAL A 10 -7.81 16.30 -11.55
N ARG A 11 -6.93 17.28 -11.82
CA ARG A 11 -5.84 17.64 -10.91
C ARG A 11 -6.35 18.20 -9.58
N THR A 12 -7.36 19.05 -9.60
CA THR A 12 -7.96 19.60 -8.37
C THR A 12 -8.61 18.51 -7.54
N LEU A 13 -9.35 17.60 -8.16
CA LEU A 13 -9.95 16.46 -7.46
C LEU A 13 -8.89 15.53 -6.86
N ALA A 14 -7.84 15.24 -7.63
CA ALA A 14 -6.71 14.45 -7.16
C ALA A 14 -5.99 15.11 -5.98
N ALA A 15 -5.81 16.43 -6.00
CA ALA A 15 -5.21 17.18 -4.90
C ALA A 15 -6.10 17.17 -3.64
N LEU A 16 -7.43 17.34 -3.81
CA LEU A 16 -8.39 17.34 -2.70
C LEU A 16 -8.48 15.99 -2.00
N LEU A 17 -8.33 14.88 -2.74
CA LEU A 17 -8.30 13.54 -2.15
C LEU A 17 -6.90 13.18 -1.66
N GLY A 18 -5.85 13.57 -2.39
CA GLY A 18 -4.48 13.25 -2.07
C GLY A 18 -3.97 13.96 -0.82
N ALA A 19 -4.29 15.25 -0.65
CA ALA A 19 -3.84 16.04 0.50
C ALA A 19 -4.26 15.45 1.86
N PRO A 20 -5.52 15.09 2.13
CA PRO A 20 -5.91 14.49 3.41
C PRO A 20 -5.33 13.09 3.60
N VAL A 21 -5.16 12.30 2.53
CA VAL A 21 -4.54 10.98 2.61
C VAL A 21 -3.05 11.10 2.96
N ALA A 22 -2.34 12.02 2.31
CA ALA A 22 -0.94 12.31 2.62
C ALA A 22 -0.78 12.83 4.06
N PHE A 23 -1.67 13.72 4.49
CA PHE A 23 -1.68 14.20 5.87
C PHE A 23 -1.91 13.06 6.87
N ALA A 24 -2.86 12.17 6.61
CA ALA A 24 -3.11 11.00 7.46
C ALA A 24 -1.90 10.05 7.49
N ALA A 25 -1.22 9.86 6.36
CA ALA A 25 0.00 9.05 6.29
C ALA A 25 1.14 9.66 7.12
N VAL A 26 1.38 10.97 7.00
CA VAL A 26 2.38 11.68 7.80
C VAL A 26 2.05 11.59 9.28
N LEU A 27 0.78 11.79 9.66
CA LEU A 27 0.35 11.68 11.05
C LEU A 27 0.60 10.26 11.61
N PHE A 28 0.29 9.25 10.82
CA PHE A 28 0.57 7.86 11.18
C PHE A 28 2.09 7.60 11.32
N GLU A 29 2.89 8.09 10.39
CA GLU A 29 4.35 7.99 10.45
C GLU A 29 4.93 8.68 11.69
N THR A 30 4.46 9.89 12.02
CA THR A 30 4.85 10.62 13.24
C THR A 30 4.50 9.82 14.48
N ALA A 31 3.30 9.25 14.55
CA ALA A 31 2.91 8.41 15.69
C ALA A 31 3.82 7.19 15.85
N ILE A 32 4.19 6.53 14.75
CA ILE A 32 5.13 5.40 14.79
C ILE A 32 6.53 5.85 15.19
N HIS A 33 6.99 7.00 14.69
CA HIS A 33 8.27 7.59 15.05
C HIS A 33 8.37 7.83 16.56
N ASP A 34 7.34 8.43 17.17
CA ASP A 34 7.29 8.67 18.60
C ASP A 34 7.28 7.36 19.41
N VAL A 35 6.53 6.35 18.94
CA VAL A 35 6.52 5.03 19.59
C VAL A 35 7.89 4.35 19.52
N ILE A 36 8.61 4.48 18.41
CA ILE A 36 9.97 3.94 18.27
C ILE A 36 10.89 4.61 19.30
N HIS A 37 10.87 5.93 19.44
CA HIS A 37 11.68 6.64 20.43
C HIS A 37 11.32 6.26 21.86
N LEU A 38 10.03 6.19 22.18
CA LEU A 38 9.55 5.75 23.48
C LEU A 38 10.10 4.35 23.84
N VAL A 39 10.01 3.41 22.89
CA VAL A 39 10.38 2.02 23.11
C VAL A 39 11.90 1.81 23.20
N TRP A 40 12.68 2.52 22.40
CA TRP A 40 14.13 2.27 22.30
C TRP A 40 15.00 3.21 23.12
N ASP A 41 14.51 4.42 23.42
CA ASP A 41 15.27 5.42 24.15
C ASP A 41 14.68 5.62 25.55
N GLU A 42 13.41 6.05 25.64
CA GLU A 42 12.81 6.44 26.93
C GLU A 42 12.64 5.26 27.90
N VAL A 43 12.23 4.09 27.41
CA VAL A 43 12.05 2.90 28.26
C VAL A 43 13.39 2.41 28.84
N PRO A 44 14.46 2.19 28.05
CA PRO A 44 15.78 1.84 28.60
C PRO A 44 16.32 2.88 29.57
N ASP A 45 16.17 4.17 29.26
CA ASP A 45 16.60 5.27 30.12
C ASP A 45 15.86 5.25 31.47
N ALA A 46 14.54 5.06 31.44
CA ALA A 46 13.72 4.97 32.65
C ALA A 46 14.05 3.73 33.50
N LEU A 47 14.56 2.66 32.88
CA LEU A 47 15.05 1.46 33.56
C LEU A 47 16.50 1.58 34.03
N GLY A 48 17.18 2.70 33.74
CA GLY A 48 18.56 2.97 34.12
C GLY A 48 19.59 2.17 33.32
N TRP A 49 19.23 1.70 32.13
CA TRP A 49 20.16 0.99 31.25
C TRP A 49 20.97 2.00 30.44
N SER A 50 22.30 1.85 30.43
CA SER A 50 23.18 2.68 29.59
C SER A 50 23.11 2.32 28.11
N GLU A 51 22.68 1.10 27.79
CA GLU A 51 22.42 0.64 26.41
C GLU A 51 21.36 -0.47 26.45
N PRO A 52 20.42 -0.52 25.49
CA PRO A 52 19.40 -1.57 25.47
C PRO A 52 20.04 -2.96 25.40
N ALA A 53 19.61 -3.84 26.32
CA ALA A 53 20.10 -5.20 26.37
C ALA A 53 19.77 -5.96 25.06
N TRP A 54 20.68 -6.82 24.58
CA TRP A 54 20.52 -7.53 23.30
C TRP A 54 19.21 -8.35 23.20
N TRP A 55 18.71 -8.88 24.32
CA TRP A 55 17.46 -9.64 24.36
C TRP A 55 16.23 -8.74 24.19
N TYR A 56 16.31 -7.47 24.60
CA TYR A 56 15.23 -6.48 24.46
C TYR A 56 14.94 -6.21 22.99
N VAL A 57 15.99 -6.16 22.18
CA VAL A 57 15.93 -6.01 20.72
C VAL A 57 15.13 -7.12 20.03
N VAL A 58 15.15 -8.34 20.59
CA VAL A 58 14.40 -9.49 20.06
C VAL A 58 12.99 -9.57 20.66
N LEU A 59 12.87 -9.28 21.95
CA LEU A 59 11.63 -9.41 22.70
C LEU A 59 10.56 -8.43 22.21
N VAL A 60 10.94 -7.18 21.98
CA VAL A 60 10.01 -6.11 21.56
C VAL A 60 9.35 -6.43 20.20
N PRO A 61 10.10 -6.77 19.12
CA PRO A 61 9.50 -7.19 17.86
C PRO A 61 8.69 -8.48 17.96
N ALA A 62 9.09 -9.43 18.81
CA ALA A 62 8.32 -10.65 19.03
C ALA A 62 6.95 -10.32 19.62
N LEU A 63 6.89 -9.43 20.62
CA LEU A 63 5.64 -8.95 21.20
C LEU A 63 4.80 -8.18 20.16
N ALA A 64 5.42 -7.31 19.37
CA ALA A 64 4.75 -6.61 18.28
C ALA A 64 4.15 -7.60 17.26
N GLY A 65 4.88 -8.67 16.90
CA GLY A 65 4.38 -9.72 16.02
C GLY A 65 3.16 -10.45 16.59
N VAL A 66 3.12 -10.71 17.90
CA VAL A 66 1.95 -11.28 18.57
C VAL A 66 0.75 -10.32 18.53
N LEU A 67 0.98 -9.03 18.78
CA LEU A 67 -0.07 -8.01 18.68
C LEU A 67 -0.61 -7.89 17.25
N VAL A 68 0.27 -7.91 16.25
CA VAL A 68 -0.11 -7.93 14.83
C VAL A 68 -0.90 -9.19 14.50
N ALA A 69 -0.48 -10.37 14.98
CA ALA A 69 -1.20 -11.62 14.80
C ALA A 69 -2.60 -11.61 15.43
N ALA A 70 -2.81 -10.84 16.50
CA ALA A 70 -4.13 -10.58 17.05
C ALA A 70 -4.91 -9.57 16.18
N ALA A 71 -4.26 -8.50 15.73
CA ALA A 71 -4.88 -7.45 14.90
C ALA A 71 -5.40 -7.97 13.56
N ILE A 72 -4.66 -8.88 12.89
CA ILE A 72 -5.11 -9.51 11.63
C ILE A 72 -6.35 -10.39 11.80
N ARG A 73 -6.74 -10.74 13.02
CA ARG A 73 -7.98 -11.50 13.30
C ARG A 73 -9.20 -10.58 13.44
N LEU A 74 -9.02 -9.26 13.49
CA LEU A 74 -10.13 -8.32 13.49
C LEU A 74 -10.85 -8.37 12.12
N PRO A 75 -12.19 -8.22 12.09
CA PRO A 75 -12.95 -8.24 10.86
C PRO A 75 -12.62 -7.01 10.00
N GLY A 76 -11.64 -7.18 9.14
CA GLY A 76 -11.17 -6.23 8.16
C GLY A 76 -10.41 -7.00 7.09
N HIS A 77 -11.00 -7.13 5.90
CA HIS A 77 -10.41 -7.90 4.80
C HIS A 77 -9.26 -7.08 4.18
N GLY A 78 -8.12 -7.06 4.86
CA GLY A 78 -6.87 -6.47 4.38
C GLY A 78 -6.39 -7.20 3.13
N GLY A 79 -6.96 -6.83 1.99
CA GLY A 79 -6.75 -7.50 0.71
C GLY A 79 -8.04 -8.12 0.20
N HIS A 80 -8.66 -7.46 -0.77
CA HIS A 80 -9.39 -8.21 -1.78
C HIS A 80 -8.45 -9.26 -2.36
N VAL A 81 -8.99 -10.47 -2.52
CA VAL A 81 -8.39 -11.60 -3.22
C VAL A 81 -7.49 -11.07 -4.33
N PRO A 82 -6.19 -11.44 -4.39
CA PRO A 82 -5.31 -10.98 -5.47
C PRO A 82 -6.05 -11.26 -6.76
N LEU A 83 -6.27 -10.21 -7.57
CA LEU A 83 -7.00 -10.24 -8.84
C LEU A 83 -6.81 -11.62 -9.46
N VAL A 84 -7.76 -12.53 -9.21
CA VAL A 84 -7.73 -13.85 -9.83
C VAL A 84 -7.72 -13.47 -11.29
N ARG A 85 -6.64 -13.86 -11.98
CA ARG A 85 -6.39 -13.59 -13.39
C ARG A 85 -7.75 -13.53 -14.08
N SER A 86 -8.28 -12.31 -14.26
CA SER A 86 -9.52 -12.15 -14.97
C SER A 86 -9.11 -12.53 -16.36
N THR A 87 -9.60 -13.67 -16.83
CA THR A 87 -9.47 -14.11 -18.21
C THR A 87 -10.26 -13.20 -19.16
N ALA A 88 -10.31 -11.89 -18.88
CA ALA A 88 -10.73 -10.84 -19.80
C ALA A 88 -9.58 -10.37 -20.71
N PHE A 89 -8.34 -10.79 -20.44
CA PHE A 89 -7.17 -10.53 -21.31
C PHE A 89 -6.81 -11.57 -22.42
N PRO A 90 -7.50 -12.70 -22.63
CA PRO A 90 -7.28 -13.55 -23.80
C PRO A 90 -8.01 -13.03 -25.06
N ASP A 91 -9.07 -12.23 -24.93
CA ASP A 91 -9.90 -11.84 -26.08
C ASP A 91 -9.23 -10.82 -27.01
N VAL A 92 -8.40 -9.90 -26.48
CA VAL A 92 -7.68 -8.93 -27.33
C VAL A 92 -6.60 -9.60 -28.19
N LEU A 93 -5.95 -10.66 -27.70
CA LEU A 93 -4.97 -11.43 -28.45
C LEU A 93 -5.64 -12.35 -29.47
N SER A 94 -6.80 -12.91 -29.14
CA SER A 94 -7.66 -13.67 -30.05
C SER A 94 -8.21 -12.79 -31.19
N ALA A 95 -8.70 -11.59 -30.86
CA ALA A 95 -9.19 -10.63 -31.85
C ALA A 95 -8.06 -10.10 -32.76
N ALA A 96 -6.85 -9.90 -32.21
CA ALA A 96 -5.70 -9.48 -33.00
C ALA A 96 -5.20 -10.59 -33.96
N SER A 97 -5.29 -11.86 -33.58
CA SER A 97 -4.89 -12.98 -34.45
C SER A 97 -5.91 -13.20 -35.58
N SER A 98 -7.21 -13.09 -35.30
CA SER A 98 -8.27 -13.20 -36.31
C SER A 98 -8.21 -12.07 -37.35
N MET A 99 -7.86 -10.84 -36.94
CA MET A 99 -7.73 -9.71 -37.85
C MET A 99 -6.55 -9.88 -38.82
N ARG A 100 -5.44 -10.47 -38.36
CA ARG A 100 -4.28 -10.78 -39.20
C ARG A 100 -4.58 -11.87 -40.24
N SER A 101 -5.32 -12.91 -39.82
CA SER A 101 -5.78 -13.99 -40.69
C SER A 101 -6.68 -13.50 -41.84
N ASN A 102 -7.66 -12.64 -41.55
CA ASN A 102 -8.56 -12.10 -42.58
C ASN A 102 -7.85 -11.13 -43.55
N ALA A 103 -6.87 -10.37 -43.08
CA ALA A 103 -6.10 -9.49 -43.95
C ALA A 103 -5.31 -10.27 -45.02
N THR A 104 -4.84 -11.48 -44.69
CA THR A 104 -4.12 -12.33 -45.67
C THR A 104 -5.08 -12.96 -46.69
N ALA A 105 -6.30 -13.31 -46.28
CA ALA A 105 -7.32 -13.86 -47.18
C ALA A 105 -7.89 -12.84 -48.18
N LEU A 106 -7.83 -11.54 -47.87
CA LEU A 106 -8.23 -10.45 -48.78
C LEU A 106 -7.14 -10.02 -49.75
N MET A 107 -5.90 -10.51 -49.59
CA MET A 107 -4.74 -10.18 -50.42
C MET A 107 -4.38 -11.30 -51.42
N SER A 108 -5.18 -12.37 -51.49
CA SER A 108 -5.10 -13.45 -52.50
C SER A 108 -6.31 -13.42 -53.43
#